data_AF-A0A497JN40-F1
#
_entry.id   AF-A0A497JN40-F1
#
_cell.length_a   1.000
_cell.length_b   1.000
_cell.length_c   1.000
_cell.angle_alpha   90.00
_cell.angle_beta   90.00
_cell.angle_gamma   90.00
#
_symmetry.space_group_name_H-M   'P 1'
#
loop_
_entity.id
_entity.type
_entity.pdbx_description
1 polymer ?
#
loop_
_entity_poly.entity_id
_entity_poly.type
_entity_poly.pdbx_seq_one_letter_code
_entity_poly.pdbx_strand_id
1 'polypeptide(L)' 'MPKPNLGKTGTIKDRTVYVYLPSLGMVEDWKRRAEKAGVSLSKFIVERVEDSIRQEEGEEGYLSRLELVRRLRKAEEEL' A
#
# COMPACT_ATOMS: atom_id res chain seq x y z
N MET A 1 27.73 -19.79 20.37
CA MET A 1 27.10 -18.49 20.63
C MET A 1 25.64 -18.59 20.22
N PRO A 2 24.66 -18.27 21.07
CA PRO A 2 23.26 -18.23 20.65
C PRO A 2 23.10 -17.08 19.64
N LYS A 3 22.53 -17.38 18.46
CA LYS A 3 22.25 -16.39 17.42
C LYS A 3 21.37 -15.28 18.00
N PRO A 4 21.61 -13.99 17.68
CA PRO A 4 20.71 -12.93 18.10
C PRO A 4 19.32 -13.27 17.59
N ASN A 5 18.31 -13.14 18.45
CA ASN A 5 16.92 -13.30 18.08
C ASN A 5 16.54 -12.09 17.21
N LEU A 6 16.99 -12.12 15.95
CA LEU A 6 16.66 -11.16 14.91
C LEU A 6 15.17 -11.35 14.63
N GLY A 7 14.32 -10.72 15.45
CA GLY A 7 12.87 -10.82 15.32
C GLY A 7 12.37 -10.35 13.95
N LYS A 8 11.06 -10.04 13.84
CA LYS A 8 10.39 -9.58 12.60
C LYS A 8 11.12 -8.44 11.85
N THR A 9 12.05 -7.75 12.50
CA THR A 9 12.86 -6.63 12.02
C THR A 9 14.19 -7.02 11.37
N GLY A 10 14.69 -8.26 11.54
CA GLY A 10 15.99 -8.70 11.03
C GLY A 10 16.15 -8.61 9.51
N THR A 11 15.05 -8.79 8.78
CA THR A 11 15.00 -8.81 7.31
C THR A 11 14.41 -7.53 6.71
N ILE A 12 14.22 -6.47 7.51
CA ILE A 12 13.65 -5.21 6.98
C ILE A 12 14.58 -4.62 5.93
N LYS A 13 15.90 -4.66 6.15
CA LYS A 13 16.88 -4.16 5.20
C LYS A 13 16.84 -4.94 3.88
N ASP A 14 16.77 -6.26 3.95
CA ASP A 14 16.73 -7.14 2.78
C ASP A 14 15.47 -6.95 1.92
N ARG A 15 14.38 -6.48 2.52
CA ARG A 15 13.09 -6.23 1.85
C ARG A 15 12.87 -4.77 1.47
N THR A 16 13.84 -3.89 1.76
CA THR A 16 13.70 -2.46 1.46
C THR A 16 13.96 -2.21 -0.02
N VAL A 17 12.99 -1.57 -0.69
CA VAL A 17 13.14 -1.09 -2.06
C VAL A 17 13.32 0.42 -2.05
N TYR A 18 14.42 0.90 -2.60
CA TYR A 18 14.67 2.33 -2.80
C TYR A 18 14.14 2.76 -4.16
N VAL A 19 13.19 3.70 -4.16
CA VAL A 19 12.55 4.21 -5.38
C VAL A 19 12.87 5.68 -5.54
N TYR A 20 13.33 6.07 -6.73
CA TYR A 20 13.53 7.46 -7.10
C TYR A 20 12.30 7.97 -7.84
N LEU A 21 11.66 9.00 -7.29
CA LEU A 21 10.57 9.69 -7.96
C LEU A 21 11.10 10.78 -8.90
N PRO A 22 10.50 10.98 -10.08
CA PRO A 22 10.93 11.96 -11.08
C PRO A 22 11.04 13.42 -10.58
N SER A 23 10.31 13.78 -9.52
CA SER A 23 10.37 15.13 -8.95
C SER A 23 10.01 15.15 -7.47
N LEU A 24 10.48 16.18 -6.76
CA LEU A 24 10.06 16.46 -5.39
C LEU A 24 8.54 16.73 -5.30
N GLY A 25 7.95 17.33 -6.33
CA GLY A 25 6.50 17.54 -6.39
C GLY A 25 5.71 16.23 -6.32
N MET A 26 6.22 15.17 -6.95
CA MET A 26 5.61 13.84 -6.91
C MET A 26 5.75 13.18 -5.53
N VAL A 27 6.90 13.38 -4.86
CA VAL A 27 7.10 12.93 -3.47
C VAL A 27 6.05 13.54 -2.55
N GLU A 28 5.86 14.86 -2.64
CA GLU A 28 4.87 15.57 -1.81
C GLU A 28 3.44 15.18 -2.16
N ASP A 29 3.14 14.92 -3.43
CA ASP A 29 1.82 14.42 -3.83
C ASP A 29 1.50 13.05 -3.22
N TRP A 30 2.46 12.13 -3.23
CA TRP A 30 2.29 10.81 -2.64
C TRP A 30 2.11 10.88 -1.12
N LYS A 31 2.89 11.72 -0.43
CA LYS A 31 2.72 11.97 1.01
C LYS A 31 1.33 12.48 1.34
N ARG A 32 0.84 13.50 0.62
CA ARG A 32 -0.51 14.05 0.84
C ARG A 32 -1.60 13.01 0.61
N ARG A 33 -1.47 12.15 -0.40
CA ARG A 33 -2.44 11.07 -0.67
C ARG A 33 -2.45 10.02 0.43
N ALA A 34 -1.28 9.64 0.94
CA ALA A 34 -1.15 8.70 2.06
C ALA A 34 -1.80 9.26 3.34
N GLU A 35 -1.53 10.54 3.64
CA GLU A 35 -2.14 11.27 4.76
C GLU A 35 -3.68 11.33 4.62
N LYS A 36 -4.19 11.72 3.46
CA LYS A 36 -5.64 11.75 3.19
C LYS A 36 -6.30 10.36 3.33
N ALA A 37 -5.54 9.29 3.08
CA ALA A 37 -6.00 7.91 3.25
C ALA A 37 -5.79 7.36 4.68
N GLY A 38 -5.21 8.15 5.59
CA GLY A 38 -4.96 7.76 6.98
C GLY A 38 -3.97 6.60 7.12
N VAL A 39 -2.99 6.48 6.22
CA VAL A 39 -1.96 5.42 6.25
C VAL A 39 -0.55 5.98 6.10
N SER A 40 0.45 5.19 6.49
CA SER A 40 1.85 5.53 6.21
C SER A 40 2.13 5.53 4.71
N LEU A 41 3.10 6.34 4.28
CA LEU A 41 3.55 6.38 2.88
C LEU A 41 3.97 5.00 2.37
N SER A 42 4.70 4.23 3.17
CA SER A 42 5.13 2.88 2.80
C SER A 42 3.94 1.95 2.54
N LYS A 43 2.91 1.98 3.40
CA LYS A 43 1.69 1.18 3.20
C LYS A 43 0.92 1.65 1.97
N PHE A 44 0.80 2.97 1.79
CA PHE A 44 0.15 3.55 0.62
C PHE A 44 0.78 3.08 -0.69
N ILE A 45 2.12 3.10 -0.79
CA ILE A 45 2.84 2.66 -1.99
C ILE A 45 2.63 1.17 -2.23
N VAL A 46 2.80 0.34 -1.20
CA VAL A 46 2.62 -1.12 -1.31
C VAL A 46 1.20 -1.45 -1.79
N GLU A 47 0.16 -0.86 -1.18
CA GLU A 47 -1.23 -1.10 -1.59
C GLU A 47 -1.44 -0.76 -3.08
N ARG A 48 -0.91 0.36 -3.57
CA ARG A 48 -1.10 0.75 -4.98
C ARG A 48 -0.31 -0.07 -5.98
N VAL A 49 0.88 -0.53 -5.61
CA VAL A 49 1.68 -1.42 -6.48
C VAL A 49 1.02 -2.79 -6.55
N GLU A 50 0.63 -3.36 -5.41
CA GLU A 50 -0.09 -4.65 -5.35
C GLU A 50 -1.44 -4.61 -6.08
N ASP A 51 -2.20 -3.51 -5.93
CA ASP A 51 -3.45 -3.30 -6.66
C ASP A 51 -3.22 -3.35 -8.18
N SER A 52 -2.14 -2.72 -8.68
CA SER A 52 -1.80 -2.70 -10.12
C SER A 52 -1.41 -4.08 -10.62
N ILE A 53 -0.55 -4.79 -9.88
CA ILE A 53 -0.08 -6.13 -10.25
C ILE A 53 -1.26 -7.10 -10.38
N ARG A 54 -2.15 -7.14 -9.38
CA ARG A 54 -3.32 -8.05 -9.41
C ARG A 54 -4.31 -7.71 -10.52
N GLN A 55 -4.47 -6.42 -10.82
CA GLN A 55 -5.30 -5.99 -11.94
C GLN A 55 -4.71 -6.45 -13.29
N GLU A 56 -3.38 -6.39 -13.45
CA GLU A 56 -2.68 -6.88 -14.64
C GLU A 56 -2.73 -8.41 -14.77
N GLU A 57 -2.65 -9.13 -13.65
CA GLU A 57 -2.73 -10.60 -13.58
C GLU A 57 -4.15 -11.15 -13.80
N GLY A 58 -5.17 -10.29 -13.89
CA GLY A 58 -6.55 -10.68 -14.14
C GLY A 58 -7.15 -11.50 -13.00
N GLU A 59 -6.69 -11.28 -11.75
CA GLU A 59 -7.09 -12.06 -10.59
C GLU A 59 -8.60 -11.89 -10.31
N GLU A 60 -9.40 -12.92 -10.62
CA GLU A 60 -10.84 -12.89 -10.47
C GLU A 60 -11.23 -12.75 -8.98
N GLY A 61 -11.98 -11.69 -8.66
CA GLY A 61 -12.49 -11.42 -7.31
C GLY A 61 -11.62 -10.50 -6.45
N TYR A 62 -10.49 -10.01 -6.96
CA TYR A 62 -9.73 -8.99 -6.26
C TYR A 62 -10.50 -7.67 -6.16
N LEU A 63 -10.62 -7.12 -4.95
CA LEU A 63 -11.21 -5.81 -4.71
C LEU A 63 -10.19 -4.92 -4.03
N SER A 64 -9.81 -3.85 -4.72
CA SER A 64 -8.97 -2.81 -4.12
C SER A 64 -9.64 -2.24 -2.87
N ARG A 65 -8.83 -1.74 -1.93
CA ARG A 65 -9.37 -1.09 -0.72
C ARG A 65 -10.35 0.03 -1.04
N LEU A 66 -10.11 0.78 -2.12
CA LEU A 66 -11.01 1.83 -2.59
C LEU A 66 -12.37 1.26 -2.98
N GLU A 67 -12.39 0.12 -3.65
CA GLU A 67 -13.60 -0.53 -4.13
C GLU A 67 -14.42 -1.14 -2.98
N LEU A 68 -13.73 -1.72 -1.99
CA LEU A 68 -14.37 -2.16 -0.74
C LEU A 68 -15.05 -1.00 -0.01
N VAL A 69 -14.36 0.15 0.13
CA VAL A 69 -14.95 1.35 0.74
C VAL A 69 -16.14 1.87 -0.06
N ARG A 70 -16.09 1.82 -1.40
CA ARG A 70 -17.24 2.20 -2.25
C ARG A 70 -18.43 1.26 -2.03
N ARG A 71 -18.20 -0.05 -1.96
CA ARG A 71 -19.26 -1.04 -1.71
C ARG A 71 -19.91 -0.85 -0.34
N LEU A 72 -19.10 -0.57 0.69
CA LEU A 72 -19.60 -0.27 2.03
C LEU A 72 -20.52 0.95 2.03
N ARG A 73 -20.09 2.07 1.44
CA ARG A 73 -20.93 3.28 1.35
C ARG A 73 -22.24 3.02 0.61
N LYS A 74 -22.18 2.30 -0.51
CA LYS A 74 -23.38 1.95 -1.28
C LYS A 74 -24.35 1.10 -0.45
N ALA A 75 -23.83 0.13 0.31
CA ALA A 75 -24.65 -0.71 1.18
C ALA A 75 -25.28 0.08 2.34
N GLU A 76 -24.59 1.09 2.88
CA GLU A 76 -25.14 1.99 3.89
C GLU A 76 -26.24 2.93 3.33
N GLU A 77 -26.18 3.29 2.05
CA GLU A 77 -27.20 4.13 1.39
C GLU A 77 -28.49 3.37 1.02
N GLU A 78 -28.41 2.04 0.89
CA GLU A 78 -29.55 1.16 0.52
C GLU A 78 -30.36 0.66 1.74
N LEU A 79 -30.01 1.08 2.96
CA LEU A 79 -30.59 0.64 4.24
C LEU A 79 -31.39 1.76 4.94
#